data_AF-A0A5D3FSV8-F1
#
_entry.id   AF-A0A5D3FSV8-F1
#
_cell.length_a   1.000
_cell.length_b   1.000
_cell.length_c   1.000
_cell.angle_alpha   90.00
_cell.angle_beta   90.00
_cell.angle_gamma   90.00
#
_symmetry.space_group_name_H-M   'P 1'
#
loop_
_entity.id
_entity.type
_entity.pdbx_description
1 polymer ?
#
loop_
_entity_poly.entity_id
_entity_poly.type
_entity_poly.pdbx_seq_one_letter_code
_entity_poly.pdbx_strand_id
1 'polypeptide(L)'
;MKRRTLLACAILGAGILAPAAGASASPVSPAAPPAPSAAPNPNAPKRGAVAGAHAFTPNTKNAPAVQRFRELHRSRVQGQQRREQLHHFWGVEPAAGSHDGMQATQSVDTSYKVSFNGDFTYTPTIKAAGSCMEITTVYSVTVGNEIWAWDWCGGNGPKKEVKMDASFMSTYTTNVNGHPAYSVQLVKTGGSNAWSAYLYNQNTKAWELFYSKSGTDTSELKYGWDIFEFYATRDTSTGNAYYCKDAKNVVFESSSIQLRQNNAWRPAGPSDSPWQPTANPNPSDYLCPSLKFERTGANDHWIVRQ
;
A
#
# COMPACT_ATOMS: atom_id res chain seq x y z
N MET A 1 62.49 -26.83 -55.66
CA MET A 1 62.23 -26.70 -57.11
C MET A 1 61.22 -25.57 -57.32
N LYS A 2 61.56 -24.61 -58.22
CA LYS A 2 60.72 -23.72 -59.06
C LYS A 2 59.50 -23.03 -58.39
N ARG A 3 59.52 -21.74 -58.02
CA ARG A 3 59.40 -20.47 -58.81
C ARG A 3 58.21 -20.42 -59.80
N ARG A 4 57.31 -19.43 -59.61
CA ARG A 4 56.82 -18.39 -60.56
C ARG A 4 55.67 -17.56 -59.91
N THR A 5 55.81 -16.28 -59.53
CA THR A 5 55.90 -14.94 -60.20
C THR A 5 54.58 -14.22 -60.56
N LEU A 6 54.47 -12.98 -60.01
CA LEU A 6 53.94 -11.69 -60.55
C LEU A 6 52.41 -11.57 -60.73
N LEU A 7 51.74 -10.43 -60.49
CA LEU A 7 52.08 -9.03 -60.79
C LEU A 7 51.48 -8.03 -59.76
N ALA A 8 52.16 -6.89 -59.65
CA ALA A 8 51.73 -5.68 -58.97
C ALA A 8 50.83 -4.80 -59.86
N CYS A 9 49.95 -4.00 -59.25
CA CYS A 9 49.56 -2.68 -59.77
C CYS A 9 49.34 -1.73 -58.59
N ALA A 10 50.16 -0.68 -58.57
CA ALA A 10 50.05 0.45 -57.66
C ALA A 10 49.10 1.49 -58.25
N ILE A 11 48.22 2.06 -57.43
CA ILE A 11 47.62 3.37 -57.69
C ILE A 11 47.76 4.21 -56.42
N LEU A 12 48.60 5.24 -56.53
CA LEU A 12 48.72 6.35 -55.61
C LEU A 12 47.53 7.29 -55.83
N GLY A 13 46.66 7.41 -54.83
CA GLY A 13 45.64 8.45 -54.74
C GLY A 13 45.89 9.29 -53.49
N ALA A 14 46.58 10.42 -53.66
CA ALA A 14 46.72 11.44 -52.62
C ALA A 14 45.41 12.25 -52.55
N GLY A 15 44.51 11.85 -51.65
CA GLY A 15 43.32 12.61 -51.30
C GLY A 15 43.55 13.43 -50.04
N ILE A 16 43.55 14.76 -50.17
CA ILE A 16 43.53 15.70 -49.05
C ILE A 16 42.16 15.58 -48.36
N LEU A 17 42.11 14.91 -47.21
CA LEU A 17 40.93 14.88 -46.35
C LEU A 17 40.92 16.12 -45.46
N ALA A 18 39.97 17.02 -45.72
CA ALA A 18 39.62 18.08 -44.78
C ALA A 18 39.01 17.47 -43.49
N PRO A 19 39.31 17.98 -42.29
CA PRO A 19 38.67 17.53 -41.07
C PRO A 19 37.20 17.98 -41.09
N ALA A 20 36.29 17.02 -41.30
CA ALA A 20 34.89 17.23 -40.98
C ALA A 20 34.80 17.39 -39.45
N ALA A 21 34.46 18.60 -39.00
CA ALA A 21 34.12 18.86 -37.61
C ALA A 21 32.98 17.91 -37.22
N GLY A 22 33.30 16.92 -36.39
CA GLY A 22 32.30 16.05 -35.80
C GLY A 22 31.31 16.90 -35.03
N ALA A 23 30.06 16.92 -35.49
CA ALA A 23 28.96 17.41 -34.69
C ALA A 23 28.89 16.50 -33.45
N SER A 24 29.39 16.99 -32.32
CA SER A 24 29.17 16.38 -31.02
C SER A 24 27.68 16.27 -30.81
N ALA A 25 27.13 15.06 -30.92
CA ALA A 25 25.78 14.78 -30.49
C ALA A 25 25.72 15.12 -29.00
N SER A 26 24.93 16.14 -28.65
CA SER A 26 24.67 16.49 -27.26
C SER A 26 24.18 15.23 -26.54
N PRO A 27 24.71 14.92 -25.34
CA PRO A 27 24.22 13.80 -24.56
C PRO A 27 22.72 14.00 -24.34
N VAL A 28 21.92 13.02 -24.78
CA VAL A 28 20.49 12.95 -24.46
C VAL A 28 20.43 12.88 -22.94
N SER A 29 19.99 13.97 -22.31
CA SER A 29 19.77 14.00 -20.88
C SER A 29 18.74 12.92 -20.55
N PRO A 30 18.95 12.10 -19.50
CA PRO A 30 17.95 11.15 -19.04
C PRO A 30 16.63 11.89 -18.87
N ALA A 31 15.54 11.32 -19.40
CA ALA A 31 14.21 11.87 -19.16
C ALA A 31 14.01 12.07 -17.65
N ALA A 32 13.58 13.27 -17.26
CA ALA A 32 13.28 13.55 -15.86
C ALA A 32 12.31 12.47 -15.33
N PRO A 33 12.51 11.98 -14.10
CA PRO A 33 11.58 11.03 -13.52
C PRO A 33 10.17 11.64 -13.55
N PRO A 34 9.12 10.82 -13.82
CA PRO A 34 7.75 11.31 -13.85
C PRO A 34 7.46 12.03 -12.53
N ALA A 35 6.87 13.22 -12.62
CA ALA A 35 6.43 13.95 -11.44
C ALA A 35 5.52 13.03 -10.59
N PRO A 36 5.66 13.00 -9.26
CA PRO A 36 4.78 12.22 -8.41
C PRO A 36 3.33 12.64 -8.69
N SER A 37 2.47 11.65 -8.95
CA SER A 37 1.04 11.91 -9.13
C SER A 37 0.51 12.57 -7.87
N ALA A 38 -0.01 13.80 -8.00
CA ALA A 38 -0.53 14.54 -6.87
C ALA A 38 -1.70 13.78 -6.26
N ALA A 39 -1.69 13.62 -4.93
CA ALA A 39 -2.80 13.05 -4.18
C ALA A 39 -4.13 13.72 -4.55
N PRO A 40 -5.27 13.00 -4.52
CA PRO A 40 -6.56 13.63 -4.73
C PRO A 40 -6.79 14.79 -3.76
N ASN A 41 -7.46 15.84 -4.25
CA ASN A 41 -7.84 16.96 -3.40
C ASN A 41 -8.70 16.44 -2.23
N PRO A 42 -8.24 16.57 -0.97
CA PRO A 42 -8.98 16.06 0.17
C PRO A 42 -10.34 16.74 0.35
N ASN A 43 -10.51 17.94 -0.21
CA ASN A 43 -11.74 18.74 -0.18
C ASN A 43 -12.60 18.57 -1.43
N ALA A 44 -12.29 17.59 -2.30
CA ALA A 44 -13.17 17.26 -3.42
C ALA A 44 -14.60 16.91 -2.93
N PRO A 45 -15.63 17.07 -3.77
CA PRO A 45 -17.01 16.82 -3.37
C PRO A 45 -17.20 15.40 -2.83
N LYS A 46 -18.01 15.26 -1.79
CA LYS A 46 -18.47 13.96 -1.27
C LYS A 46 -19.85 13.65 -1.83
N ARG A 47 -20.00 12.59 -2.64
CA ARG A 47 -21.25 12.27 -3.33
C ARG A 47 -21.39 10.76 -3.52
N GLY A 48 -22.61 10.25 -3.48
CA GLY A 48 -22.90 8.84 -3.76
C GLY A 48 -22.28 7.87 -2.75
N ALA A 49 -22.23 6.60 -3.14
CA ALA A 49 -21.65 5.50 -2.39
C ALA A 49 -20.78 4.65 -3.31
N VAL A 50 -19.77 3.99 -2.74
CA VAL A 50 -18.84 3.15 -3.50
C VAL A 50 -19.60 2.06 -4.27
N ALA A 51 -19.45 2.06 -5.59
CA ALA A 51 -20.03 1.09 -6.50
C ALA A 51 -19.52 -0.33 -6.18
N GLY A 52 -20.43 -1.30 -6.20
CA GLY A 52 -20.13 -2.70 -5.87
C GLY A 52 -19.94 -2.98 -4.37
N ALA A 53 -19.86 -1.95 -3.52
CA ALA A 53 -19.72 -2.14 -2.08
C ALA A 53 -21.02 -2.65 -1.46
N HIS A 54 -20.94 -3.77 -0.74
CA HIS A 54 -22.08 -4.41 -0.08
C HIS A 54 -21.76 -4.71 1.39
N ALA A 55 -22.81 -5.06 2.15
CA ALA A 55 -22.64 -5.42 3.55
C ALA A 55 -21.83 -6.72 3.64
N PHE A 56 -20.83 -6.74 4.52
CA PHE A 56 -20.06 -7.94 4.78
C PHE A 56 -20.97 -9.00 5.39
N THR A 57 -21.04 -10.17 4.76
CA THR A 57 -21.81 -11.31 5.26
C THR A 57 -20.85 -12.41 5.67
N PRO A 58 -20.68 -12.67 6.99
CA PRO A 58 -19.87 -13.78 7.46
C PRO A 58 -20.39 -15.11 6.89
N ASN A 59 -19.49 -15.93 6.39
CA ASN A 59 -19.74 -17.27 5.89
C ASN A 59 -18.56 -18.18 6.27
N THR A 60 -18.67 -19.47 5.98
CA THR A 60 -17.66 -20.47 6.34
C THR A 60 -16.27 -20.21 5.75
N LYS A 61 -16.18 -19.43 4.66
CA LYS A 61 -14.92 -19.03 4.06
C LYS A 61 -14.35 -17.82 4.80
N ASN A 62 -15.06 -16.70 4.90
CA ASN A 62 -14.48 -15.47 5.43
C ASN A 62 -14.45 -15.39 6.98
N ALA A 63 -15.23 -16.20 7.71
CA ALA A 63 -15.27 -16.15 9.17
C ALA A 63 -13.91 -16.50 9.83
N PRO A 64 -13.15 -17.52 9.37
CA PRO A 64 -11.77 -17.75 9.83
C PRO A 64 -10.84 -16.54 9.65
N ALA A 65 -10.97 -15.79 8.55
CA ALA A 65 -10.19 -14.57 8.30
C ALA A 65 -10.46 -13.52 9.38
N VAL A 66 -11.75 -13.25 9.62
CA VAL A 66 -12.20 -12.31 10.64
C VAL A 66 -11.75 -12.74 12.04
N GLN A 67 -11.88 -14.03 12.35
CA GLN A 67 -11.45 -14.57 13.64
C GLN A 67 -9.95 -14.42 13.86
N ARG A 68 -9.12 -14.78 12.87
CA ARG A 68 -7.66 -14.68 12.96
C ARG A 68 -7.21 -13.24 13.15
N PHE A 69 -7.76 -12.30 12.37
CA PHE A 69 -7.47 -10.88 12.55
C PHE A 69 -7.84 -10.41 13.97
N ARG A 70 -8.99 -10.81 14.53
CA ARG A 70 -9.36 -10.49 15.94
C ARG A 70 -8.41 -11.10 16.97
N GLU A 71 -8.00 -12.35 16.78
CA GLU A 71 -7.09 -13.04 17.70
C GLU A 71 -5.72 -12.38 17.74
N LEU A 72 -5.25 -11.90 16.59
CA LEU A 72 -3.91 -11.35 16.45
C LEU A 72 -3.88 -9.86 16.78
N HIS A 73 -4.96 -9.11 16.51
CA HIS A 73 -5.16 -7.79 17.10
C HIS A 73 -5.06 -7.85 18.63
N ARG A 74 -5.70 -8.85 19.27
CA ARG A 74 -5.57 -9.08 20.71
C ARG A 74 -4.13 -9.41 21.11
N SER A 75 -3.39 -10.15 20.30
CA SER A 75 -1.99 -10.49 20.58
C SER A 75 -1.07 -9.26 20.46
N ARG A 76 -1.35 -8.32 19.56
CA ARG A 76 -0.69 -6.99 19.50
C ARG A 76 -0.93 -6.20 20.77
N VAL A 77 -2.18 -6.16 21.26
CA VAL A 77 -2.50 -5.49 22.54
C VAL A 77 -1.78 -6.15 23.72
N GLN A 78 -1.65 -7.48 23.70
CA GLN A 78 -1.04 -8.26 24.79
C GLN A 78 0.47 -8.45 24.66
N GLY A 79 1.11 -8.00 23.57
CA GLY A 79 2.52 -8.23 23.29
C GLY A 79 2.92 -9.69 23.09
N GLN A 80 1.98 -10.57 22.70
CA GLN A 80 2.24 -12.00 22.51
C GLN A 80 2.42 -12.36 21.04
N GLN A 81 3.47 -13.09 20.69
CA GLN A 81 3.62 -13.72 19.38
C GLN A 81 3.25 -15.21 19.45
N ARG A 82 2.40 -15.69 18.54
CA ARG A 82 2.17 -17.14 18.38
C ARG A 82 3.34 -17.74 17.62
N ARG A 83 3.90 -18.85 18.10
CA ARG A 83 5.10 -19.48 17.52
C ARG A 83 4.93 -19.98 16.08
N GLU A 84 3.70 -20.31 15.67
CA GLU A 84 3.43 -20.96 14.37
C GLU A 84 2.94 -20.00 13.28
N GLN A 85 2.34 -18.87 13.66
CA GLN A 85 1.87 -17.84 12.73
C GLN A 85 2.38 -16.48 13.18
N LEU A 86 3.17 -15.87 12.30
CA LEU A 86 3.78 -14.57 12.52
C LEU A 86 2.76 -13.46 12.23
N HIS A 87 2.57 -12.58 13.20
CA HIS A 87 1.93 -11.28 13.00
C HIS A 87 2.99 -10.20 13.10
N HIS A 88 3.19 -9.47 12.01
CA HIS A 88 4.04 -8.29 11.99
C HIS A 88 3.37 -7.19 11.20
N PHE A 89 3.78 -5.97 11.53
CA PHE A 89 3.40 -4.78 10.82
C PHE A 89 4.58 -3.82 10.71
N TRP A 90 4.50 -2.88 9.79
CA TRP A 90 5.41 -1.75 9.70
C TRP A 90 4.75 -0.56 9.01
N GLY A 91 4.99 0.65 9.51
CA GLY A 91 4.49 1.88 8.92
C GLY A 91 4.40 2.98 9.96
N VAL A 92 3.39 3.83 9.87
CA VAL A 92 3.24 5.00 10.75
C VAL A 92 2.02 4.85 11.66
N GLU A 93 2.11 5.35 12.90
CA GLU A 93 1.01 5.35 13.87
C GLU A 93 0.59 6.79 14.26
N PRO A 94 -0.38 7.40 13.55
CA PRO A 94 -0.90 8.71 13.92
C PRO A 94 -1.39 8.78 15.36
N ALA A 95 -0.88 9.74 16.14
CA ALA A 95 -1.19 9.91 17.56
C ALA A 95 -2.64 10.36 17.79
N ALA A 96 -3.25 9.96 18.91
CA ALA A 96 -4.54 10.51 19.34
C ALA A 96 -4.50 12.02 19.56
N GLY A 97 -5.63 12.68 19.27
CA GLY A 97 -5.81 14.12 19.48
C GLY A 97 -5.09 15.03 18.48
N SER A 98 -4.27 14.48 17.57
CA SER A 98 -3.57 15.26 16.55
C SER A 98 -4.42 15.56 15.30
N HIS A 99 -5.53 14.86 15.12
CA HIS A 99 -6.34 14.93 13.90
C HIS A 99 -7.82 14.53 14.11
N ASP A 100 -8.67 14.98 13.20
CA ASP A 100 -10.09 14.63 13.03
C ASP A 100 -10.37 14.04 11.64
N GLY A 101 -9.32 13.70 10.90
CA GLY A 101 -9.36 13.06 9.60
C GLY A 101 -7.99 12.55 9.20
N MET A 102 -7.97 11.56 8.32
CA MET A 102 -6.76 10.95 7.78
C MET A 102 -7.05 10.52 6.33
N GLN A 103 -6.09 10.67 5.44
CA GLN A 103 -6.17 10.12 4.09
C GLN A 103 -4.83 9.58 3.64
N ALA A 104 -4.86 8.67 2.69
CA ALA A 104 -3.67 8.14 2.03
C ALA A 104 -4.02 7.63 0.63
N THR A 105 -2.99 7.44 -0.18
CA THR A 105 -3.06 6.71 -1.45
C THR A 105 -2.31 5.40 -1.28
N GLN A 106 -3.02 4.28 -1.48
CA GLN A 106 -2.58 2.95 -1.11
C GLN A 106 -2.48 2.06 -2.35
N SER A 107 -1.34 1.39 -2.53
CA SER A 107 -1.12 0.49 -3.66
C SER A 107 -2.06 -0.71 -3.62
N VAL A 108 -2.41 -1.20 -4.80
CA VAL A 108 -3.16 -2.44 -5.00
C VAL A 108 -2.52 -3.26 -6.11
N ASP A 109 -2.42 -4.57 -5.89
CA ASP A 109 -1.89 -5.51 -6.87
C ASP A 109 -2.81 -6.73 -7.00
N THR A 110 -3.63 -6.76 -8.05
CA THR A 110 -4.55 -7.87 -8.29
C THR A 110 -3.86 -9.15 -8.72
N SER A 111 -2.57 -9.09 -9.07
CA SER A 111 -1.74 -10.26 -9.39
C SER A 111 -1.14 -10.92 -8.15
N TYR A 112 -1.04 -10.19 -7.02
CA TYR A 112 -0.61 -10.77 -5.75
C TYR A 112 -1.62 -11.82 -5.26
N LYS A 113 -1.10 -13.01 -4.95
CA LYS A 113 -1.86 -14.16 -4.45
C LYS A 113 -1.16 -14.74 -3.24
N VAL A 114 -1.85 -14.71 -2.10
CA VAL A 114 -1.46 -15.50 -0.94
C VAL A 114 -1.60 -16.97 -1.31
N SER A 115 -0.54 -17.75 -1.13
CA SER A 115 -0.49 -19.17 -1.51
C SER A 115 -0.94 -20.11 -0.40
N PHE A 116 -0.82 -19.69 0.86
CA PHE A 116 -1.18 -20.51 2.01
C PHE A 116 -2.56 -20.15 2.57
N ASN A 117 -3.48 -21.12 2.67
CA ASN A 117 -4.87 -20.91 3.12
C ASN A 117 -4.98 -20.47 4.61
N GLY A 118 -3.87 -20.54 5.35
CA GLY A 118 -3.72 -20.00 6.70
C GLY A 118 -3.54 -18.48 6.75
N ASP A 119 -3.00 -17.91 5.68
CA ASP A 119 -2.36 -16.61 5.68
C ASP A 119 -3.26 -15.51 5.14
N PHE A 120 -3.00 -14.30 5.62
CA PHE A 120 -3.69 -13.08 5.22
C PHE A 120 -2.69 -11.95 5.12
N THR A 121 -2.77 -11.21 4.04
CA THR A 121 -1.97 -10.00 3.86
C THR A 121 -2.94 -8.83 3.85
N TYR A 122 -2.82 -7.97 4.86
CA TYR A 122 -3.66 -6.81 5.07
C TYR A 122 -2.81 -5.57 4.86
N THR A 123 -2.72 -5.11 3.62
CA THR A 123 -1.82 -4.00 3.32
C THR A 123 -2.12 -3.34 1.97
N PRO A 124 -2.03 -2.02 1.90
CA PRO A 124 -1.94 -1.11 3.06
C PRO A 124 -3.25 -1.12 3.88
N THR A 125 -3.16 -0.81 5.17
CA THR A 125 -4.33 -0.56 6.04
C THR A 125 -4.28 0.86 6.58
N ILE A 126 -5.44 1.45 6.91
CA ILE A 126 -5.53 2.80 7.46
C ILE A 126 -6.63 2.91 8.53
N LYS A 127 -6.29 3.55 9.65
CA LYS A 127 -7.22 3.91 10.72
C LYS A 127 -6.78 5.23 11.35
N ALA A 128 -7.67 6.22 11.41
CA ALA A 128 -7.43 7.43 12.20
C ALA A 128 -7.49 7.12 13.71
N ALA A 129 -6.73 7.84 14.53
CA ALA A 129 -6.73 7.64 15.97
C ALA A 129 -8.12 7.89 16.56
N GLY A 130 -8.64 6.91 17.32
CA GLY A 130 -10.00 6.93 17.87
C GLY A 130 -11.12 6.71 16.85
N SER A 131 -10.83 6.52 15.56
CA SER A 131 -11.83 6.15 14.55
C SER A 131 -12.48 4.81 14.88
N CYS A 132 -13.80 4.73 14.68
CA CYS A 132 -14.56 3.48 14.72
C CYS A 132 -14.21 2.50 13.60
N MET A 133 -13.44 2.94 12.61
CA MET A 133 -13.27 2.21 11.37
C MET A 133 -11.82 2.18 10.95
N GLU A 134 -11.44 1.02 10.46
CA GLU A 134 -10.22 0.80 9.69
C GLU A 134 -10.61 0.39 8.28
N ILE A 135 -9.89 0.91 7.27
CA ILE A 135 -9.99 0.42 5.90
C ILE A 135 -8.78 -0.45 5.62
N THR A 136 -9.05 -1.65 5.11
CA THR A 136 -8.05 -2.70 4.99
C THR A 136 -8.04 -3.21 3.56
N THR A 137 -6.90 -3.15 2.89
CA THR A 137 -6.68 -3.87 1.63
C THR A 137 -6.37 -5.32 1.95
N VAL A 138 -7.19 -6.26 1.48
CA VAL A 138 -7.17 -7.66 1.88
C VAL A 138 -6.75 -8.55 0.72
N TYR A 139 -5.77 -9.42 0.98
CA TYR A 139 -5.39 -10.52 0.10
C TYR A 139 -5.44 -11.83 0.88
N SER A 140 -6.19 -12.81 0.37
CA SER A 140 -6.15 -14.18 0.89
C SER A 140 -6.65 -15.19 -0.13
N VAL A 141 -6.33 -16.47 0.07
CA VAL A 141 -6.95 -17.57 -0.68
C VAL A 141 -8.47 -17.58 -0.50
N THR A 142 -8.92 -17.21 0.71
CA THR A 142 -10.27 -17.50 1.15
C THR A 142 -11.30 -16.50 0.65
N VAL A 143 -10.93 -15.21 0.58
CA VAL A 143 -11.80 -14.13 0.13
C VAL A 143 -11.34 -13.50 -1.19
N GLY A 144 -10.12 -13.79 -1.62
CA GLY A 144 -9.50 -13.14 -2.77
C GLY A 144 -8.96 -11.76 -2.42
N ASN A 145 -9.06 -10.85 -3.38
CA ASN A 145 -8.51 -9.49 -3.32
C ASN A 145 -9.70 -8.52 -3.11
N GLU A 146 -9.81 -7.94 -1.93
CA GLU A 146 -10.94 -7.09 -1.52
C GLU A 146 -10.48 -5.88 -0.70
N ILE A 147 -11.34 -4.86 -0.59
CA ILE A 147 -11.19 -3.77 0.38
C ILE A 147 -12.29 -3.93 1.43
N TRP A 148 -11.92 -3.93 2.70
CA TRP A 148 -12.85 -4.06 3.83
C TRP A 148 -12.92 -2.78 4.65
N ALA A 149 -14.11 -2.48 5.19
CA ALA A 149 -14.28 -1.56 6.30
C ALA A 149 -14.52 -2.36 7.58
N TRP A 150 -13.54 -2.37 8.48
CA TRP A 150 -13.61 -2.98 9.79
C TRP A 150 -14.31 -2.06 10.79
N ASP A 151 -15.28 -2.57 11.56
CA ASP A 151 -16.02 -1.83 12.58
C ASP A 151 -15.51 -2.18 13.99
N TRP A 152 -14.79 -1.24 14.58
CA TRP A 152 -14.28 -1.27 15.95
C TRP A 152 -15.28 -0.72 16.98
N CYS A 153 -16.47 -0.27 16.58
CA CYS A 153 -17.47 0.33 17.46
C CYS A 153 -18.77 -0.47 17.58
N GLY A 154 -18.85 -1.69 17.03
CA GLY A 154 -20.08 -2.48 17.10
C GLY A 154 -19.96 -3.95 16.71
N GLY A 155 -18.76 -4.51 16.69
CA GLY A 155 -18.62 -5.95 16.43
C GLY A 155 -17.21 -6.46 16.17
N ASN A 156 -16.18 -5.60 16.22
CA ASN A 156 -14.78 -5.96 16.00
C ASN A 156 -14.60 -6.80 14.72
N GLY A 157 -15.17 -6.37 13.61
CA GLY A 157 -15.15 -7.14 12.36
C GLY A 157 -15.55 -6.33 11.14
N PRO A 158 -15.31 -6.84 9.93
CA PRO A 158 -15.73 -6.16 8.70
C PRO A 158 -17.26 -6.04 8.64
N LYS A 159 -17.71 -4.90 8.14
CA LYS A 159 -19.13 -4.57 7.93
C LYS A 159 -19.46 -4.17 6.51
N LYS A 160 -18.45 -3.76 5.75
CA LYS A 160 -18.57 -3.41 4.33
C LYS A 160 -17.40 -3.99 3.58
N GLU A 161 -17.64 -4.50 2.38
CA GLU A 161 -16.60 -5.00 1.49
C GLU A 161 -16.87 -4.59 0.04
N VAL A 162 -15.80 -4.49 -0.74
CA VAL A 162 -15.83 -4.34 -2.20
C VAL A 162 -14.69 -5.15 -2.80
N LYS A 163 -14.94 -5.85 -3.90
CA LYS A 163 -13.93 -6.64 -4.58
C LYS A 163 -13.00 -5.76 -5.41
N MET A 164 -11.72 -6.11 -5.47
CA MET A 164 -10.76 -5.50 -6.40
C MET A 164 -10.90 -6.12 -7.80
N ASP A 165 -12.10 -6.07 -8.38
CA ASP A 165 -12.37 -6.54 -9.74
C ASP A 165 -12.11 -5.45 -10.79
N ALA A 166 -12.31 -5.77 -12.07
CA ALA A 166 -12.09 -4.82 -13.16
C ALA A 166 -12.92 -3.52 -13.04
N SER A 167 -14.11 -3.58 -12.43
CA SER A 167 -14.95 -2.40 -12.21
C SER A 167 -14.36 -1.53 -11.10
N PHE A 168 -13.92 -2.12 -10.00
CA PHE A 168 -13.23 -1.40 -8.94
C PHE A 168 -11.94 -0.75 -9.46
N MET A 169 -11.11 -1.55 -10.16
CA MET A 169 -9.84 -1.08 -10.70
C MET A 169 -10.05 0.11 -11.66
N SER A 170 -11.01 0.03 -12.57
CA SER A 170 -11.28 1.13 -13.51
C SER A 170 -11.93 2.36 -12.88
N THR A 171 -12.60 2.23 -11.73
CA THR A 171 -13.33 3.34 -11.09
C THR A 171 -12.51 4.05 -10.01
N TYR A 172 -11.80 3.30 -9.17
CA TYR A 172 -11.17 3.83 -7.96
C TYR A 172 -9.65 3.86 -8.01
N THR A 173 -9.02 3.24 -9.02
CA THR A 173 -7.57 3.19 -9.11
C THR A 173 -7.02 4.07 -10.22
N THR A 174 -5.83 4.61 -9.98
CA THR A 174 -4.99 5.25 -10.99
C THR A 174 -3.55 4.78 -10.80
N ASN A 175 -2.68 5.07 -11.77
CA ASN A 175 -1.26 4.76 -11.62
C ASN A 175 -0.58 5.83 -10.74
N VAL A 176 0.00 5.42 -9.62
CA VAL A 176 0.77 6.27 -8.70
C VAL A 176 2.09 5.56 -8.44
N ASN A 177 3.20 6.30 -8.61
CA ASN A 177 4.56 5.77 -8.43
C ASN A 177 4.84 4.44 -9.19
N GLY A 178 4.19 4.28 -10.35
CA GLY A 178 4.43 3.16 -11.27
C GLY A 178 3.55 1.93 -11.06
N HIS A 179 2.60 1.95 -10.12
CA HIS A 179 1.65 0.86 -9.91
C HIS A 179 0.22 1.36 -9.63
N PRO A 180 -0.81 0.50 -9.79
CA PRO A 180 -2.18 0.84 -9.45
C PRO A 180 -2.32 1.16 -7.96
N ALA A 181 -3.02 2.24 -7.64
CA ALA A 181 -3.31 2.66 -6.28
C ALA A 181 -4.70 3.30 -6.19
N TYR A 182 -5.35 3.17 -5.04
CA TYR A 182 -6.59 3.87 -4.71
C TYR A 182 -6.36 4.84 -3.57
N SER A 183 -7.18 5.89 -3.49
CA SER A 183 -7.12 6.83 -2.37
C SER A 183 -8.30 6.65 -1.44
N VAL A 184 -8.02 6.70 -0.15
CA VAL A 184 -8.96 6.49 0.95
C VAL A 184 -8.90 7.66 1.91
N GLN A 185 -10.07 8.07 2.41
CA GLN A 185 -10.20 9.17 3.36
C GLN A 185 -11.12 8.76 4.51
N LEU A 186 -10.64 8.90 5.74
CA LEU A 186 -11.41 8.80 6.97
C LEU A 186 -11.60 10.20 7.54
N VAL A 187 -12.83 10.59 7.84
CA VAL A 187 -13.12 11.90 8.45
C VAL A 187 -14.16 11.77 9.54
N LYS A 188 -13.94 12.47 10.64
CA LYS A 188 -14.98 12.68 11.65
C LYS A 188 -16.08 13.55 11.04
N THR A 189 -17.33 13.10 11.13
CA THR A 189 -18.51 13.69 10.46
C THR A 189 -19.60 14.16 11.42
N GLY A 190 -19.48 13.89 12.72
CA GLY A 190 -20.48 14.30 13.71
C GLY A 190 -19.96 14.23 15.15
N GLY A 191 -20.91 14.19 16.10
CA GLY A 191 -20.70 14.28 17.56
C GLY A 191 -19.78 13.23 18.20
N SER A 192 -20.27 12.45 19.16
CA SER A 192 -19.50 11.64 20.12
C SER A 192 -18.74 10.42 19.52
N ASN A 193 -17.93 10.65 18.48
CA ASN A 193 -17.15 9.70 17.67
C ASN A 193 -17.86 9.12 16.45
N ALA A 194 -18.44 9.97 15.60
CA ALA A 194 -18.99 9.59 14.30
C ALA A 194 -17.97 9.81 13.17
N TRP A 195 -17.67 8.76 12.40
CA TRP A 195 -16.70 8.77 11.32
C TRP A 195 -17.30 8.22 10.03
N SER A 196 -16.78 8.70 8.90
CA SER A 196 -17.08 8.21 7.56
C SER A 196 -15.79 7.93 6.79
N ALA A 197 -15.75 6.79 6.11
CA ALA A 197 -14.70 6.39 5.19
C ALA A 197 -15.18 6.55 3.76
N TYR A 198 -14.30 7.06 2.90
CA TYR A 198 -14.57 7.34 1.50
C TYR A 198 -13.47 6.76 0.62
N LEU A 199 -13.84 6.34 -0.60
CA LEU A 199 -12.88 6.03 -1.66
C LEU A 199 -12.99 7.08 -2.75
N TYR A 200 -11.86 7.47 -3.35
CA TYR A 200 -11.86 8.47 -4.41
C TYR A 200 -12.22 7.84 -5.76
N ASN A 201 -13.33 8.26 -6.35
CA ASN A 201 -13.73 7.85 -7.69
C ASN A 201 -12.94 8.67 -8.72
N GLN A 202 -12.10 7.99 -9.50
CA GLN A 202 -11.23 8.59 -10.49
C GLN A 202 -11.99 9.14 -11.71
N ASN A 203 -13.19 8.65 -11.98
CA ASN A 203 -14.03 9.09 -13.09
C ASN A 203 -14.79 10.36 -12.75
N THR A 204 -15.37 10.43 -11.54
CA THR A 204 -16.17 11.59 -11.10
C THR A 204 -15.37 12.64 -10.35
N LYS A 205 -14.12 12.32 -10.00
CA LYS A 205 -13.22 13.16 -9.18
C LYS A 205 -13.85 13.55 -7.83
N ALA A 206 -14.63 12.65 -7.26
CA ALA A 206 -15.36 12.83 -6.01
C ALA A 206 -15.04 11.72 -5.00
N TRP A 207 -15.20 12.03 -3.72
CA TRP A 207 -15.15 11.08 -2.63
C TRP A 207 -16.50 10.37 -2.49
N GLU A 208 -16.55 9.05 -2.63
CA GLU A 208 -17.77 8.27 -2.51
C GLU A 208 -17.81 7.52 -1.18
N LEU A 209 -18.97 7.49 -0.54
CA LEU A 209 -19.10 6.91 0.79
C LEU A 209 -18.91 5.39 0.74
N PHE A 210 -17.93 4.87 1.49
CA PHE A 210 -17.72 3.44 1.64
C PHE A 210 -18.44 2.90 2.87
N TYR A 211 -18.20 3.52 4.02
CA TYR A 211 -18.79 3.10 5.29
C TYR A 211 -18.86 4.26 6.29
N SER A 212 -19.86 4.24 7.17
CA SER A 212 -20.02 5.21 8.25
C SER A 212 -20.37 4.49 9.54
N LYS A 213 -19.81 4.97 10.65
CA LYS A 213 -20.08 4.41 11.97
C LYS A 213 -19.92 5.48 13.05
N SER A 214 -20.74 5.38 14.09
CA SER A 214 -20.55 6.04 15.37
C SER A 214 -20.51 5.03 16.51
N GLY A 215 -19.84 5.40 17.59
CA GLY A 215 -19.77 4.61 18.82
C GLY A 215 -18.43 4.74 19.52
N THR A 216 -18.22 3.88 20.52
CA THR A 216 -16.97 3.82 21.26
C THR A 216 -16.00 2.88 20.58
N ASP A 217 -14.80 3.37 20.26
CA ASP A 217 -13.73 2.53 19.71
C ASP A 217 -13.31 1.47 20.74
N THR A 218 -13.48 0.20 20.40
CA THR A 218 -13.10 -0.96 21.21
C THR A 218 -11.85 -1.67 20.69
N SER A 219 -11.04 -1.00 19.87
CA SER A 219 -9.74 -1.54 19.44
C SER A 219 -8.70 -1.59 20.56
N GLU A 220 -8.95 -0.96 21.71
CA GLU A 220 -8.02 -0.85 22.86
C GLU A 220 -6.71 -0.08 22.56
N LEU A 221 -6.50 0.35 21.30
CA LEU A 221 -5.36 1.13 20.86
C LEU A 221 -5.69 2.63 20.89
N LYS A 222 -4.76 3.41 21.46
CA LYS A 222 -4.92 4.88 21.60
C LYS A 222 -4.41 5.65 20.38
N TYR A 223 -3.95 4.98 19.34
CA TYR A 223 -3.36 5.57 18.15
C TYR A 223 -4.09 5.05 16.90
N GLY A 224 -3.89 5.77 15.80
CA GLY A 224 -4.24 5.33 14.46
C GLY A 224 -3.08 4.57 13.83
N TRP A 225 -3.25 4.12 12.60
CA TRP A 225 -2.19 3.52 11.81
C TRP A 225 -2.38 3.75 10.31
N ASP A 226 -1.27 3.77 9.59
CA ASP A 226 -1.21 3.46 8.17
C ASP A 226 0.02 2.57 7.94
N ILE A 227 -0.23 1.29 7.66
CA ILE A 227 0.78 0.23 7.83
C ILE A 227 0.67 -0.87 6.76
N PHE A 228 1.81 -1.50 6.52
CA PHE A 228 1.93 -2.85 5.99
C PHE A 228 1.67 -3.83 7.14
N GLU A 229 0.66 -4.69 7.01
CA GLU A 229 0.34 -5.71 8.01
C GLU A 229 0.09 -7.07 7.34
N PHE A 230 0.52 -8.13 8.00
CA PHE A 230 0.28 -9.48 7.50
C PHE A 230 0.28 -10.49 8.64
N TYR A 231 -0.29 -11.63 8.29
CA TYR A 231 -0.38 -12.82 9.11
C TYR A 231 0.12 -13.97 8.25
N ALA A 232 1.32 -14.46 8.57
CA ALA A 232 1.97 -15.44 7.72
C ALA A 232 2.50 -16.65 8.48
N THR A 233 2.38 -17.79 7.83
CA THR A 233 2.85 -19.08 8.33
C THR A 233 4.26 -19.30 7.83
N ARG A 234 5.12 -19.83 8.71
CA ARG A 234 6.47 -20.24 8.33
C ARG A 234 6.40 -21.48 7.45
N ASP A 235 7.03 -21.43 6.30
CA ASP A 235 7.37 -22.59 5.48
C ASP A 235 8.55 -23.33 6.13
N THR A 236 8.30 -24.53 6.62
CA THR A 236 9.32 -25.34 7.32
C THR A 236 10.45 -25.80 6.41
N SER A 237 10.26 -25.79 5.09
CA SER A 237 11.29 -26.22 4.13
C SER A 237 12.34 -25.14 3.86
N THR A 238 11.95 -23.87 3.87
CA THR A 238 12.84 -22.73 3.58
C THR A 238 13.18 -21.93 4.83
N GLY A 239 12.38 -22.05 5.90
CA GLY A 239 12.48 -21.22 7.09
C GLY A 239 11.88 -19.81 6.94
N ASN A 240 11.51 -19.40 5.72
CA ASN A 240 10.81 -18.13 5.46
C ASN A 240 9.30 -18.30 5.65
N ALA A 241 8.55 -17.20 5.67
CA ALA A 241 7.10 -17.27 5.59
C ALA A 241 6.63 -17.41 4.13
N TYR A 242 5.48 -18.08 3.90
CA TYR A 242 4.95 -18.32 2.55
C TYR A 242 4.81 -17.03 1.73
N TYR A 243 4.31 -15.97 2.37
CA TYR A 243 4.14 -14.67 1.71
C TYR A 243 5.45 -14.10 1.13
N CYS A 244 6.62 -14.51 1.64
CA CYS A 244 7.90 -14.05 1.13
C CYS A 244 8.11 -14.46 -0.33
N LYS A 245 7.67 -15.66 -0.73
CA LYS A 245 7.67 -16.05 -2.15
C LYS A 245 6.58 -15.32 -2.92
N ASP A 246 5.40 -15.19 -2.32
CA ASP A 246 4.21 -14.63 -2.96
C ASP A 246 4.36 -13.14 -3.30
N ALA A 247 5.03 -12.38 -2.42
CA ALA A 247 5.24 -10.94 -2.54
C ALA A 247 6.40 -10.59 -3.50
N LYS A 248 6.95 -11.57 -4.22
CA LYS A 248 8.05 -11.31 -5.15
C LYS A 248 7.56 -10.40 -6.27
N ASN A 249 8.24 -9.27 -6.46
CA ASN A 249 7.90 -8.20 -7.41
C ASN A 249 6.60 -7.44 -7.07
N VAL A 250 6.04 -7.61 -5.88
CA VAL A 250 4.90 -6.83 -5.40
C VAL A 250 5.42 -5.61 -4.65
N VAL A 251 4.75 -4.47 -4.86
CA VAL A 251 5.03 -3.22 -4.14
C VAL A 251 3.84 -2.89 -3.25
N PHE A 252 4.05 -2.95 -1.95
CA PHE A 252 3.12 -2.41 -0.98
C PHE A 252 3.55 -0.98 -0.65
N GLU A 253 2.70 -0.02 -0.92
CA GLU A 253 3.01 1.40 -0.73
C GLU A 253 1.81 2.12 -0.15
N SER A 254 2.05 2.98 0.83
CA SER A 254 1.14 4.06 1.16
C SER A 254 1.87 5.38 1.03
N SER A 255 1.30 6.30 0.26
CA SER A 255 1.87 7.61 -0.03
C SER A 255 0.85 8.72 0.10
N SER A 256 1.35 9.95 0.17
CA SER A 256 0.51 11.13 0.40
C SER A 256 -0.35 11.02 1.65
N ILE A 257 0.20 10.45 2.72
CA ILE A 257 -0.51 10.31 3.99
C ILE A 257 -0.68 11.71 4.58
N GLN A 258 -1.92 12.10 4.82
CA GLN A 258 -2.26 13.40 5.37
C GLN A 258 -3.18 13.27 6.56
N LEU A 259 -2.98 14.16 7.52
CA LEU A 259 -3.84 14.33 8.68
C LEU A 259 -4.66 15.61 8.52
N ARG A 260 -5.94 15.55 8.92
CA ARG A 260 -6.83 16.71 8.98
C ARG A 260 -6.95 17.19 10.41
N GLN A 261 -6.79 18.49 10.64
CA GLN A 261 -7.12 19.11 11.91
C GLN A 261 -7.74 20.47 11.64
N ASN A 262 -8.87 20.78 12.28
CA ASN A 262 -9.57 22.06 12.09
C ASN A 262 -9.86 22.37 10.60
N ASN A 263 -10.27 21.34 9.85
CA ASN A 263 -10.51 21.39 8.40
C ASN A 263 -9.28 21.65 7.50
N ALA A 264 -8.08 21.77 8.06
CA ALA A 264 -6.84 21.87 7.30
C ALA A 264 -6.18 20.50 7.16
N TRP A 265 -5.80 20.15 5.94
CA TRP A 265 -5.04 18.93 5.64
C TRP A 265 -3.55 19.26 5.57
N ARG A 266 -2.74 18.45 6.23
CA ARG A 266 -1.28 18.56 6.22
C ARG A 266 -0.66 17.17 6.09
N PRO A 267 0.51 17.03 5.45
CA PRO A 267 1.25 15.77 5.46
C PRO A 267 1.44 15.25 6.89
N ALA A 268 1.36 13.93 7.04
CA ALA A 268 1.80 13.27 8.26
C ALA A 268 3.29 13.54 8.49
N GLY A 269 3.68 13.68 9.75
CA GLY A 269 5.04 14.08 10.13
C GLY A 269 5.59 13.22 11.26
N PRO A 270 6.91 13.29 11.54
CA PRO A 270 7.50 12.50 12.62
C PRO A 270 6.93 12.82 14.02
N SER A 271 6.41 14.03 14.21
CA SER A 271 5.83 14.49 15.48
C SER A 271 4.46 13.91 15.78
N ASP A 272 3.70 13.49 14.77
CA ASP A 272 2.34 12.99 14.94
C ASP A 272 2.12 11.59 14.40
N SER A 273 3.00 11.05 13.58
CA SER A 273 2.85 9.75 12.93
C SER A 273 4.17 8.97 12.97
N PRO A 274 4.71 8.66 14.16
CA PRO A 274 6.00 7.97 14.29
C PRO A 274 6.01 6.59 13.62
N TRP A 275 7.20 6.14 13.20
CA TRP A 275 7.40 4.81 12.64
C TRP A 275 7.29 3.73 13.69
N GLN A 276 6.59 2.64 13.38
CA GLN A 276 6.34 1.54 14.30
C GLN A 276 6.50 0.18 13.61
N PRO A 277 6.95 -0.87 14.34
CA PRO A 277 7.44 -0.82 15.73
C PRO A 277 8.82 -0.13 15.86
N THR A 278 9.50 0.10 14.75
CA THR A 278 10.79 0.81 14.67
C THR A 278 10.92 1.50 13.31
N ALA A 279 11.72 2.56 13.25
CA ALA A 279 12.04 3.25 12.00
C ALA A 279 12.95 2.44 11.06
N ASN A 280 13.67 1.44 11.58
CA ASN A 280 14.59 0.60 10.82
C ASN A 280 14.32 -0.89 11.15
N PRO A 281 13.26 -1.49 10.58
CA PRO A 281 12.93 -2.89 10.83
C PRO A 281 14.01 -3.82 10.25
N ASN A 282 14.24 -4.96 10.90
CA ASN A 282 15.07 -6.03 10.37
C ASN A 282 14.20 -7.00 9.54
N PRO A 283 14.41 -7.13 8.22
CA PRO A 283 13.62 -8.03 7.35
C PRO A 283 13.55 -9.49 7.82
N SER A 284 14.56 -9.97 8.54
CA SER A 284 14.55 -11.33 9.08
C SER A 284 13.48 -11.53 10.16
N ASP A 285 13.09 -10.50 10.91
CA ASP A 285 12.03 -10.58 11.92
C ASP A 285 10.66 -10.81 11.26
N TYR A 286 10.54 -10.43 9.98
CA TYR A 286 9.35 -10.59 9.16
C TYR A 286 9.33 -11.95 8.44
N LEU A 287 10.30 -12.83 8.71
CA LEU A 287 10.52 -14.12 8.04
C LEU A 287 10.62 -13.99 6.51
N CYS A 288 11.09 -12.84 6.05
CA CYS A 288 11.37 -12.59 4.66
C CYS A 288 12.61 -11.69 4.52
N PRO A 289 13.83 -12.27 4.58
CA PRO A 289 15.08 -11.51 4.55
C PRO A 289 15.28 -10.66 3.30
N SER A 290 14.56 -10.95 2.20
CA SER A 290 14.58 -10.17 0.97
C SER A 290 13.74 -8.89 1.01
N LEU A 291 12.90 -8.68 2.04
CA LEU A 291 12.13 -7.46 2.17
C LEU A 291 13.03 -6.23 2.35
N LYS A 292 12.57 -5.13 1.78
CA LYS A 292 13.09 -3.78 1.94
C LYS A 292 11.96 -2.91 2.48
N PHE A 293 12.29 -2.12 3.49
CA PHE A 293 11.41 -1.15 4.12
C PHE A 293 11.96 0.24 3.86
N GLU A 294 11.25 1.03 3.06
CA GLU A 294 11.72 2.31 2.56
C GLU A 294 10.86 3.44 3.13
N ARG A 295 11.53 4.40 3.77
CA ARG A 295 10.91 5.63 4.29
C ARG A 295 11.10 6.74 3.26
N THR A 296 10.26 6.75 2.24
CA THR A 296 10.38 7.63 1.06
C THR A 296 9.96 9.08 1.37
N GLY A 297 9.25 9.31 2.48
CA GLY A 297 8.84 10.64 2.93
C GLY A 297 9.08 10.88 4.43
N ALA A 298 8.61 12.03 4.91
CA ALA A 298 8.76 12.46 6.30
C ALA A 298 7.69 11.84 7.21
N ASN A 299 7.43 10.54 7.02
CA ASN A 299 6.32 9.77 7.61
C ASN A 299 4.98 9.94 6.88
N ASP A 300 5.00 10.50 5.67
CA ASP A 300 3.86 10.60 4.76
C ASP A 300 3.93 9.64 3.57
N HIS A 301 4.97 8.81 3.50
CA HIS A 301 5.20 7.86 2.42
C HIS A 301 6.11 6.71 2.87
N TRP A 302 5.62 5.47 2.76
CA TRP A 302 6.41 4.24 2.93
C TRP A 302 6.22 3.25 1.79
N ILE A 303 7.25 2.43 1.55
CA ILE A 303 7.23 1.32 0.60
C ILE A 303 7.77 0.06 1.27
N VAL A 304 7.11 -1.07 1.06
CA VAL A 304 7.57 -2.42 1.38
C VAL A 304 7.59 -3.27 0.10
N ARG A 305 8.75 -3.82 -0.24
CA ARG A 305 8.98 -4.59 -1.47
C ARG A 305 10.15 -5.56 -1.32
N GLN A 306 10.44 -6.34 -2.37
CA GLN A 306 11.67 -7.15 -2.48
C GLN A 306 12.62 -6.58 -3.54
#